data_AF-A0A699XBT1-F1
#
_entry.id   AF-A0A699XBT1-F1
#
_cell.length_a   1.000
_cell.length_b   1.000
_cell.length_c   1.000
_cell.angle_alpha   90.00
_cell.angle_beta   90.00
_cell.angle_gamma   90.00
#
_symmetry.space_group_name_H-M   'P 1'
#
loop_
_entity.id
_entity.type
_entity.pdbx_description
1 polymer ?
#
loop_
_entity_poly.entity_id
_entity_poly.type
_entity_poly.pdbx_seq_one_letter_code
_entity_poly.pdbx_strand_id
1 'polypeptide(L)' 'MMKGSDIEIQEKKAKLFNEWERFTSNDEESIESYYHRFFKLMNDLKRNKHFPEKIASNLKFLNNLQPE' A
#
# COMPACT_ATOMS: atom_id res chain seq x y z
N MET A 1 -27.00 0.93 18.85
CA MET A 1 -25.60 1.10 19.32
C MET A 1 -24.68 0.37 18.36
N MET A 2 -24.03 1.12 17.48
CA MET A 2 -22.91 0.67 16.64
C MET A 2 -22.04 1.92 16.49
N LYS A 3 -20.91 1.97 17.21
CA LYS A 3 -19.90 3.03 17.03
C LYS A 3 -18.48 2.47 17.17
N GLY A 4 -18.25 1.49 18.04
CA GLY A 4 -16.91 0.93 18.25
C GLY A 4 -16.34 0.17 17.04
N SER A 5 -17.13 -0.71 16.42
CA SER A 5 -16.69 -1.55 15.28
C SER A 5 -16.40 -0.73 14.02
N ASP A 6 -17.22 0.29 13.75
CA ASP A 6 -17.06 1.12 12.56
C ASP A 6 -15.83 2.02 12.68
N ILE A 7 -15.53 2.53 13.89
CA ILE A 7 -14.32 3.31 14.15
C ILE A 7 -13.08 2.46 13.89
N GLU A 8 -13.01 1.23 14.41
CA GLU A 8 -11.85 0.35 14.21
C GLU A 8 -11.64 0.01 12.72
N ILE A 9 -12.73 -0.22 11.98
CA ILE A 9 -12.66 -0.46 10.52
C ILE A 9 -12.15 0.78 9.78
N GLN A 10 -12.61 1.97 10.13
CA GLN A 10 -12.16 3.22 9.51
C GLN A 10 -10.69 3.52 9.84
N GLU A 11 -10.25 3.28 11.09
CA GLU A 11 -8.85 3.44 11.49
C GLU A 11 -7.93 2.48 10.74
N LYS A 12 -8.31 1.21 10.58
CA LYS A 12 -7.55 0.24 9.78
C LYS A 12 -7.42 0.67 8.32
N LYS A 13 -8.49 1.19 7.72
CA LYS A 13 -8.46 1.75 6.36
C LYS A 13 -7.53 2.96 6.26
N ALA A 14 -7.65 3.91 7.19
CA ALA A 14 -6.83 5.12 7.19
C ALA A 14 -5.34 4.78 7.30
N LYS A 15 -4.97 3.83 8.15
CA LYS A 15 -3.58 3.33 8.27
C LYS A 15 -3.06 2.76 6.96
N LEU A 16 -3.84 1.90 6.31
CA LEU A 16 -3.44 1.27 5.06
C LEU A 16 -3.29 2.28 3.91
N PHE A 17 -4.17 3.29 3.84
CA PHE A 17 -4.03 4.37 2.86
C PHE A 17 -2.80 5.24 3.13
N ASN A 18 -2.50 5.56 4.39
CA ASN A 18 -1.30 6.29 4.75
C ASN A 18 -0.01 5.51 4.42
N GLU A 19 -0.02 4.18 4.62
CA GLU A 19 1.08 3.31 4.16
C GLU A 19 1.24 3.36 2.63
N TRP A 20 0.14 3.30 1.89
CA TRP A 20 0.15 3.45 0.43
C TRP A 20 0.69 4.79 -0.05
N GLU A 21 0.27 5.89 0.57
CA GLU A 21 0.74 7.22 0.18
C GLU A 21 2.26 7.35 0.38
N ARG A 22 2.76 6.87 1.51
CA ARG A 22 4.16 6.96 1.92
C ARG A 22 5.04 5.83 1.38
N PHE A 23 4.48 4.88 0.65
CA PHE A 23 5.22 3.73 0.13
C PHE A 23 6.32 4.18 -0.83
N THR A 24 7.57 3.91 -0.50
CA THR A 24 8.74 4.20 -1.33
C THR A 24 9.80 3.13 -1.11
N SER A 25 10.71 2.96 -2.08
CA SER A 25 11.92 2.16 -1.86
C SER A 25 12.75 2.79 -0.74
N ASN A 26 13.46 1.95 0.00
CA ASN A 26 14.46 2.42 0.97
C ASN A 26 15.84 2.37 0.33
N ASP A 27 16.77 3.15 0.87
CA ASP A 27 18.16 3.15 0.40
C ASP A 27 18.75 1.74 0.46
N GLU A 28 19.49 1.35 -0.58
CA GLU A 28 20.11 0.02 -0.74
C GLU A 28 19.11 -1.15 -0.79
N GLU A 29 17.80 -0.89 -0.89
CA GLU A 29 16.80 -1.93 -1.06
C GLU A 29 16.90 -2.59 -2.45
N SER A 30 17.07 -3.90 -2.49
CA SER A 30 17.03 -4.63 -3.75
C SER A 30 15.64 -4.57 -4.40
N ILE A 31 15.61 -4.61 -5.74
CA ILE A 31 14.35 -4.65 -6.50
C ILE A 31 13.42 -5.80 -6.06
N GLU A 32 14.00 -6.94 -5.67
CA GLU A 32 13.25 -8.10 -5.19
C GLU A 32 12.58 -7.85 -3.83
N SER A 33 13.29 -7.21 -2.88
CA SER A 33 12.73 -6.82 -1.58
C SER A 33 11.60 -5.80 -1.76
N TYR A 34 11.85 -4.79 -2.60
CA TYR A 34 10.87 -3.76 -2.93
C TYR A 34 9.59 -4.36 -3.53
N TYR A 35 9.74 -5.27 -4.50
CA TYR A 35 8.61 -5.97 -5.11
C TYR A 35 7.82 -6.79 -4.08
N HIS A 36 8.49 -7.53 -3.19
CA HIS A 36 7.80 -8.30 -2.15
C HIS A 36 6.97 -7.40 -1.21
N ARG A 37 7.52 -6.27 -0.76
CA ARG A 37 6.81 -5.29 0.07
C ARG A 37 5.61 -4.69 -0.67
N PHE A 38 5.81 -4.28 -1.91
CA PHE A 38 4.75 -3.70 -2.73
C PHE A 38 3.62 -4.70 -2.96
N PHE A 39 3.96 -5.94 -3.31
CA PHE A 39 2.98 -7.01 -3.54
C PHE A 39 2.16 -7.32 -2.29
N LYS A 40 2.79 -7.32 -1.10
CA LYS A 40 2.10 -7.47 0.17
C LYS A 40 1.08 -6.35 0.40
N LEU A 41 1.48 -5.09 0.22
CA LEU A 41 0.60 -3.93 0.35
C LEU A 41 -0.59 -3.99 -0.62
N MET A 42 -0.36 -4.38 -1.88
CA MET A 42 -1.42 -4.55 -2.87
C MET A 42 -2.43 -5.63 -2.47
N ASN A 43 -1.96 -6.73 -1.88
CA ASN A 43 -2.84 -7.79 -1.39
C ASN A 43 -3.70 -7.32 -0.20
N ASP A 44 -3.13 -6.52 0.70
CA ASP A 44 -3.86 -5.95 1.83
C ASP A 44 -4.92 -4.94 1.36
N LEU A 45 -4.60 -4.08 0.38
CA LEU A 45 -5.55 -3.17 -0.26
C LEU A 45 -6.70 -3.92 -0.94
N LYS A 46 -6.38 -5.00 -1.68
CA LYS A 46 -7.36 -5.85 -2.34
C LYS A 46 -8.31 -6.53 -1.35
N ARG A 47 -7.78 -7.09 -0.26
CA ARG A 47 -8.59 -7.72 0.81
C ARG A 47 -9.54 -6.74 1.48
N ASN A 48 -9.16 -5.47 1.56
CA ASN A 48 -9.99 -4.41 2.13
C ASN A 48 -10.98 -3.78 1.13
N LYS A 49 -11.07 -4.30 -0.11
CA LYS A 49 -11.92 -3.76 -1.21
C LYS A 49 -11.57 -2.32 -1.62
N HIS A 50 -10.33 -1.89 -1.38
CA HIS A 50 -9.84 -0.55 -1.71
C HIS A 50 -8.62 -0.67 -2.63
N PHE A 51 -8.84 -1.16 -3.85
CA PHE A 51 -7.74 -1.40 -4.80
C PHE A 51 -7.67 -0.26 -5.82
N PRO A 52 -6.53 0.46 -5.93
CA PRO A 52 -6.31 1.40 -7.02
C PRO A 52 -6.38 0.69 -8.38
N GLU A 53 -6.72 1.39 -9.45
CA GLU A 53 -6.67 0.78 -10.79
C GLU A 53 -5.28 0.20 -11.08
N LYS A 54 -5.23 -0.88 -11.88
CA LYS A 54 -3.97 -1.56 -12.21
C LYS A 54 -2.92 -0.60 -12.78
N ILE A 55 -3.35 0.37 -13.59
CA ILE A 55 -2.48 1.40 -14.17
C ILE A 55 -1.91 2.30 -13.07
N ALA A 56 -2.75 2.79 -12.15
CA ALA A 56 -2.30 3.61 -11.03
C ALA A 56 -1.31 2.85 -10.12
N SER A 57 -1.56 1.57 -9.89
CA SER A 57 -0.68 0.71 -9.09
C SER A 57 0.69 0.54 -9.74
N ASN A 58 0.72 0.25 -11.05
CA ASN A 58 1.97 0.10 -11.79
C ASN A 58 2.78 1.40 -11.85
N LEU A 59 2.11 2.54 -12.06
CA LEU A 59 2.77 3.85 -12.04
C LEU A 59 3.36 4.15 -10.65
N LYS A 60 2.62 3.87 -9.57
CA LYS A 60 3.12 4.04 -8.19
C LYS A 60 4.36 3.18 -7.94
N PHE A 61 4.35 1.91 -8.39
CA PHE A 61 5.50 1.02 -8.25
C PHE A 61 6.76 1.61 -8.91
N LEU A 62 6.65 2.04 -10.17
CA LEU A 62 7.78 2.56 -10.94
C LEU A 62 8.27 3.92 -10.42
N ASN A 63 7.37 4.83 -10.07
CA ASN A 63 7.74 6.18 -9.62
C ASN A 63 8.47 6.20 -8.28
N ASN A 64 8.25 5.18 -7.46
CA ASN A 64 8.77 5.11 -6.10
C ASN A 64 9.93 4.10 -5.96
N LEU A 65 10.38 3.56 -7.09
CA LEU A 65 11.61 2.78 -7.18
C LEU A 65 12.79 3.75 -7.37
N GLN A 66 13.78 3.70 -6.48
CA GLN A 66 15.01 4.45 -6.66
C GLN A 66 15.80 3.91 -7.87
N PRO A 67 16.52 4.78 -8.61
CA PRO A 67 17.52 4.33 -9.56
C PRO A 67 18.63 3.53 -8.85
N GLU A 68 19.15 2.50 -9.52
CA GLU A 68 20.37 1.80 -9.11
C GLU A 68 21.62 2.65 -9.33
#